data_AF-A0A496QYF1-F1
#
_entry.id   AF-A0A496QYF1-F1
#
_cell.length_a   1.000
_cell.length_b   1.000
_cell.length_c   1.000
_cell.angle_alpha   90.00
_cell.angle_beta   90.00
_cell.angle_gamma   90.00
#
_symmetry.space_group_name_H-M   'P 1'
#
loop_
_entity.id
_entity.type
_entity.pdbx_description
1 polymer ?
#
loop_
_entity_poly.entity_id
_entity_poly.type
_entity_poly.pdbx_seq_one_letter_code
_entity_poly.pdbx_strand_id
1 'polypeptide(L)'
;IHVAFQKKDNCILLTVEDDGVGRAKASEIEKGKKHKSIAMAITKERLGVFRKKFKKKFVLYITDLQDKAGRPIGTKIIVEIPFSIVR
;
A
#
# COMPACT_ATOMS: atom_id res chain seq x y z
N ILE A 1 -8.73 -10.97 0.57
CA ILE A 1 -8.39 -9.55 0.83
C ILE A 1 -8.90 -9.14 2.20
N HIS A 2 -8.01 -8.70 3.07
CA HIS A 2 -8.25 -8.20 4.41
C HIS A 2 -7.91 -6.70 4.48
N VAL A 3 -8.76 -5.91 5.14
CA VAL A 3 -8.56 -4.46 5.32
C VAL A 3 -8.78 -4.11 6.78
N ALA A 4 -7.83 -3.40 7.38
CA ALA A 4 -7.90 -2.99 8.78
C ALA A 4 -7.47 -1.54 8.97
N PHE A 5 -8.09 -0.90 9.96
CA PHE A 5 -7.75 0.45 10.40
C PHE A 5 -7.36 0.39 11.86
N GLN A 6 -6.22 0.98 12.21
CA GLN A 6 -5.78 1.08 13.59
C GLN A 6 -5.34 2.51 13.89
N LYS A 7 -5.87 3.09 14.97
CA LYS A 7 -5.31 4.33 15.51
C LYS A 7 -4.05 3.98 16.31
N LYS A 8 -2.93 4.61 15.98
CA LYS A 8 -1.68 4.52 16.74
C LYS A 8 -1.10 5.91 16.86
N ASP A 9 -0.92 6.37 18.10
CA ASP A 9 -0.47 7.72 18.41
C ASP A 9 -1.34 8.77 17.69
N ASN A 10 -0.71 9.69 16.95
CA ASN A 10 -1.36 10.72 16.13
C ASN A 10 -1.51 10.28 14.66
N CYS A 11 -1.67 8.99 14.41
CA CYS A 11 -1.81 8.41 13.07
C CYS A 11 -2.93 7.37 13.00
N ILE A 12 -3.47 7.18 11.81
CA ILE A 12 -4.26 6.03 11.40
C ILE A 12 -3.37 5.17 10.51
N LEU A 13 -3.23 3.90 10.86
CA LEU A 13 -2.64 2.85 10.04
C LEU A 13 -3.76 2.17 9.25
N LEU A 14 -3.77 2.36 7.94
CA LEU A 14 -4.60 1.57 7.02
C LEU A 14 -3.74 0.38 6.54
N THR A 15 -4.15 -0.83 6.87
CA THR A 15 -3.53 -2.06 6.37
C THR A 15 -4.44 -2.71 5.34
N VAL A 16 -3.89 -3.04 4.17
CA VAL A 16 -4.55 -3.86 3.15
C VAL A 16 -3.67 -5.06 2.89
N GLU A 17 -4.22 -6.26 3.05
CA GLU A 17 -3.53 -7.52 2.82
C GLU A 17 -4.31 -8.36 1.82
N ASP A 18 -3.64 -8.83 0.78
CA ASP A 18 -4.19 -9.81 -0.16
C ASP A 18 -3.36 -11.08 -0.11
N ASP A 19 -4.02 -12.22 -0.32
CA ASP A 19 -3.47 -13.57 -0.45
C ASP A 19 -3.24 -13.94 -1.93
N GLY A 20 -3.09 -12.92 -2.78
CA GLY A 20 -2.96 -13.09 -4.21
C GLY A 20 -1.61 -13.67 -4.63
N VAL A 21 -1.42 -13.80 -5.93
CA VAL A 21 -0.22 -14.40 -6.57
C VAL A 21 1.11 -13.68 -6.27
N GLY A 22 1.08 -12.57 -5.55
CA GLY A 22 2.23 -11.70 -5.28
C GLY A 22 2.54 -10.72 -6.42
N ARG A 23 3.20 -9.60 -6.10
CA ARG A 23 3.49 -8.55 -7.09
C ARG A 23 4.44 -8.99 -8.20
N ALA A 24 5.40 -9.86 -7.91
CA ALA A 24 6.37 -10.34 -8.91
C ALA A 24 5.65 -11.06 -10.06
N LYS A 25 4.84 -12.06 -9.72
CA LYS A 25 4.03 -12.80 -10.69
C LYS A 25 2.97 -11.93 -11.36
N ALA A 26 2.34 -11.01 -10.62
CA ALA A 26 1.44 -10.02 -11.23
C ALA A 26 2.16 -9.12 -12.25
N SER A 27 3.38 -8.68 -11.95
CA SER A 27 4.19 -7.88 -12.88
C SER A 27 4.59 -8.65 -14.13
N GLU A 28 4.82 -9.96 -14.03
CA GLU A 28 5.08 -10.81 -15.21
C GLU A 28 3.84 -10.92 -16.10
N ILE A 29 2.68 -11.16 -15.51
CA ILE A 29 1.39 -11.21 -16.24
C ILE A 29 1.10 -9.88 -16.95
N GLU A 30 1.43 -8.74 -16.32
CA GLU A 30 1.20 -7.41 -16.89
C GLU A 30 2.19 -7.06 -18.04
N LYS A 31 3.33 -7.75 -18.19
CA LYS A 31 4.28 -7.47 -19.28
C LYS A 31 3.67 -7.70 -20.68
N GLY A 32 2.73 -8.64 -20.80
CA GLY A 32 2.05 -8.95 -22.07
C GLY A 32 0.81 -8.13 -22.37
N LYS A 33 0.37 -7.25 -21.46
CA LYS A 33 -0.85 -6.45 -21.64
C LYS A 33 -0.56 -5.09 -22.25
N LYS A 34 -1.39 -4.68 -23.21
CA LYS A 34 -1.34 -3.33 -23.82
C LYS A 34 -1.62 -2.23 -22.81
N HIS A 35 -2.46 -2.52 -21.81
CA HIS A 35 -2.76 -1.63 -20.69
C HIS A 35 -2.15 -2.18 -19.40
N LYS A 36 -1.17 -1.45 -18.86
CA LYS A 36 -0.54 -1.77 -17.56
C LYS A 36 -1.31 -1.06 -16.45
N SER A 37 -1.49 -1.73 -15.32
CA SER A 37 -2.07 -1.11 -14.13
C SER A 37 -1.20 0.05 -13.62
N ILE A 38 -1.77 1.26 -13.54
CA ILE A 38 -1.11 2.48 -13.02
C ILE A 38 -1.60 2.87 -11.62
N ALA A 39 -2.50 2.09 -11.02
CA ALA A 39 -3.18 2.45 -9.76
C ALA A 39 -2.19 2.76 -8.62
N MET A 40 -1.11 1.98 -8.48
CA MET A 40 -0.09 2.23 -7.45
C MET A 40 0.74 3.48 -7.71
N ALA A 41 0.99 3.83 -8.97
CA ALA A 41 1.67 5.08 -9.30
C ALA A 41 0.80 6.29 -8.90
N ILE A 42 -0.49 6.26 -9.25
CA ILE A 42 -1.46 7.30 -8.89
C ILE A 42 -1.57 7.43 -7.36
N THR A 43 -1.64 6.33 -6.62
CA THR A 43 -1.70 6.36 -5.15
C THR A 43 -0.44 6.99 -4.55
N LYS A 44 0.75 6.63 -5.05
CA LYS A 44 2.01 7.25 -4.61
C LYS A 44 2.05 8.75 -4.90
N GLU A 45 1.58 9.17 -6.07
CA GLU A 45 1.49 10.58 -6.44
C GLU A 45 0.55 11.36 -5.51
N ARG A 46 -0.64 10.83 -5.25
CA ARG A 46 -1.61 11.43 -4.32
C ARG A 46 -1.05 11.61 -2.92
N LEU A 47 -0.34 10.61 -2.40
CA LEU A 47 0.34 10.72 -1.10
C LEU A 47 1.43 11.80 -1.12
N GLY A 48 2.15 11.96 -2.24
CA GLY A 48 3.10 13.05 -2.45
C GLY A 48 2.43 14.43 -2.42
N VAL A 49 1.28 14.58 -3.06
CA VAL A 49 0.46 15.81 -3.02
C VAL A 49 0.00 16.09 -1.59
N PHE A 50 -0.49 15.09 -0.85
CA PHE A 50 -0.93 15.26 0.53
C PHE A 50 0.21 15.64 1.47
N ARG A 51 1.39 15.03 1.30
CA ARG A 51 2.59 15.42 2.05
C ARG A 51 2.91 16.91 1.88
N LYS A 52 2.85 17.42 0.65
CA LYS A 52 3.07 18.85 0.35
C LYS A 52 1.96 19.73 0.93
N LYS A 53 0.69 19.37 0.67
CA LYS A 53 -0.49 20.16 1.06
C LYS A 53 -0.61 20.32 2.58
N PHE A 54 -0.42 19.24 3.34
CA PHE A 54 -0.63 19.24 4.78
C PHE A 54 0.66 19.46 5.59
N LYS A 55 1.84 19.50 4.93
CA LYS A 55 3.15 19.55 5.60
C LYS A 55 3.34 18.46 6.67
N LYS A 56 2.69 17.30 6.48
CA LYS A 56 2.80 16.12 7.35
C LYS A 56 3.34 14.92 6.59
N LYS A 57 3.94 13.96 7.29
CA LYS A 57 4.47 12.74 6.69
C LYS A 57 3.33 11.75 6.47
N PHE A 58 3.03 11.44 5.21
CA PHE A 58 2.24 10.27 4.82
C PHE A 58 3.22 9.21 4.35
N VAL A 59 3.10 7.98 4.85
CA VAL A 59 4.03 6.90 4.53
C VAL A 59 3.28 5.72 3.93
N LEU A 60 3.85 5.10 2.90
CA LEU A 60 3.35 3.90 2.25
C LEU A 60 4.41 2.82 2.37
N TYR A 61 4.12 1.77 3.12
CA TYR A 61 4.92 0.55 3.17
C TYR A 61 4.25 -0.51 2.32
N ILE A 62 5.07 -1.22 1.57
CA ILE A 62 4.61 -2.29 0.71
C ILE A 62 5.53 -3.49 0.95
N THR A 63 4.96 -4.59 1.42
CA THR A 63 5.67 -5.82 1.78
C THR A 63 5.11 -6.97 0.94
N ASP A 64 5.99 -7.74 0.30
CA ASP A 64 5.61 -9.00 -0.35
C ASP A 64 5.65 -10.11 0.71
N LEU A 65 4.56 -10.87 0.84
CA LEU A 65 4.46 -11.94 1.83
C LEU A 65 4.94 -13.24 1.19
N GLN A 66 5.77 -13.99 1.91
CA GLN A 66 6.29 -15.29 1.48
C GLN A 66 6.10 -16.34 2.59
N ASP A 67 5.90 -17.59 2.19
CA ASP A 67 5.92 -18.71 3.14
C ASP A 67 7.35 -19.15 3.50
N LYS A 68 7.47 -20.15 4.37
CA LYS A 68 8.76 -20.71 4.79
C LYS A 68 9.60 -21.29 3.64
N ALA A 69 8.97 -21.61 2.51
CA ALA A 69 9.63 -22.11 1.31
C ALA A 69 9.94 -21.00 0.29
N GLY A 70 9.71 -19.72 0.64
CA GLY A 70 9.93 -18.58 -0.24
C GLY A 70 8.86 -18.38 -1.31
N ARG A 71 7.74 -19.11 -1.24
CA ARG A 71 6.66 -18.95 -2.22
C ARG A 71 5.85 -17.69 -1.89
N PRO A 72 5.49 -16.87 -2.89
CA PRO A 72 4.65 -15.70 -2.65
C PRO A 72 3.26 -16.14 -2.19
N ILE A 73 2.83 -15.61 -1.05
CA ILE A 73 1.51 -15.90 -0.46
C ILE A 73 0.63 -14.66 -0.38
N GLY A 74 1.10 -13.52 -0.89
CA GLY A 74 0.32 -12.30 -0.85
C GLY A 74 1.13 -11.02 -0.87
N THR A 75 0.43 -9.94 -0.55
CA THR A 75 0.96 -8.59 -0.43
C THR A 75 0.33 -7.91 0.77
N LYS A 76 1.16 -7.22 1.55
CA LYS A 76 0.72 -6.34 2.64
C LYS A 76 1.09 -4.90 2.32
N ILE A 77 0.10 -4.02 2.38
CA ILE A 77 0.23 -2.58 2.22
C ILE A 77 -0.14 -1.91 3.53
N ILE A 78 0.69 -0.97 3.99
CA ILE A 78 0.40 -0.15 5.16
C ILE A 78 0.51 1.32 4.74
N VAL A 79 -0.56 2.09 4.97
CA VAL A 79 -0.58 3.54 4.79
C VAL A 79 -0.67 4.19 6.17
N GLU A 80 0.35 4.98 6.52
CA GLU A 80 0.34 5.81 7.71
C GLU A 80 -0.21 7.20 7.37
N ILE A 81 -1.35 7.52 7.95
CA ILE A 81 -2.09 8.77 7.73
C ILE A 81 -2.06 9.58 9.01
N PRO A 82 -1.42 10.76 9.03
CA PRO A 82 -1.46 11.65 10.18
C PRO A 82 -2.90 12.03 10.54
N PHE A 83 -3.27 11.81 11.79
CA PHE A 83 -4.57 12.13 12.34
C PHE A 83 -4.39 13.24 13.37
N SER A 84 -4.96 14.41 13.10
CA SER A 84 -5.12 15.48 14.09
C SER A 84 -6.60 15.70 14.30
N ILE A 85 -7.04 15.66 15.56
CA ILE A 85 -8.35 16.17 15.94
C ILE A 85 -8.31 17.68 15.74
N VAL A 86 -9.11 18.19 14.81
CA VAL A 86 -9.40 19.62 14.74
C VAL A 86 -10.29 19.92 15.94
N ARG A 87 -9.81 20.77 16.85
CA ARG A 87 -10.62 21.33 17.93
C ARG A 87 -11.39 22.54 17.41
#